data_AF-A0A0F9SCP6-F1
#
_entry.id   AF-A0A0F9SCP6-F1
#
_cell.length_a   1.000
_cell.length_b   1.000
_cell.length_c   1.000
_cell.angle_alpha   90.00
_cell.angle_beta   90.00
_cell.angle_gamma   90.00
#
_symmetry.space_group_name_H-M   'P 1'
#
loop_
_entity.id
_entity.type
_entity.pdbx_description
1 polymer ?
#
loop_
_entity_poly.entity_id
_entity_poly.type
_entity_poly.pdbx_seq_one_letter_code
_entity_poly.pdbx_strand_id
1 'polypeptide(L)'
;MPKPIPINKDIINRLYHTENLKIHEVANRLGVCKDTIRRNMRLCGIPPKTPAIYRKGQGNRIISMLPRAKELYYDKELSFGETYQQLGISFYTLKRLFDDNGLKLRSSGEAIKLAYRKYPQMGFKKGDMHPRYNGYRTYETRTGYIRVYNPNHLRSGVNGYIGEHILVWEDTHHKPLPKGWIVHHLNGIKNDNRPENLAGLSTRAHSLVLAEKAKRIKFLEDKVRKLDDNLSPFSS
;
A
#
# COMPACT_ATOMS: atom_id res chain seq x y z
N MET A 1 -26.57 14.51 25.55
CA MET A 1 -26.77 15.54 24.50
C MET A 1 -28.16 16.14 24.69
N PRO A 2 -28.35 17.48 24.65
CA PRO A 2 -29.67 18.07 24.84
C PRO A 2 -30.65 17.55 23.76
N LYS A 3 -31.87 17.19 24.20
CA LYS A 3 -32.96 16.71 23.33
C LYS A 3 -33.22 17.75 22.23
N PRO A 4 -33.38 17.35 20.96
CA PRO A 4 -33.69 18.28 19.89
C PRO A 4 -35.01 18.98 20.20
N ILE A 5 -35.03 20.31 20.09
CA ILE A 5 -36.27 21.09 20.11
C ILE A 5 -37.04 20.69 18.85
N PRO A 6 -38.20 20.03 18.96
CA PRO A 6 -38.97 19.61 17.80
C PRO A 6 -39.60 20.85 17.18
N ILE A 7 -38.98 21.36 16.12
CA ILE A 7 -39.53 22.47 15.34
C ILE A 7 -40.40 21.87 14.25
N ASN A 8 -41.63 22.37 14.10
CA ASN A 8 -42.55 21.89 13.08
C ASN A 8 -41.93 22.05 11.67
N LYS A 9 -41.79 20.92 10.97
CA LYS A 9 -41.24 20.82 9.61
C LYS A 9 -41.93 21.77 8.63
N ASP A 10 -43.24 21.92 8.74
CA ASP A 10 -44.05 22.73 7.82
C ASP A 10 -43.78 24.22 7.98
N ILE A 11 -43.49 24.66 9.21
CA ILE A 11 -43.11 26.04 9.50
C ILE A 11 -41.73 26.34 8.89
N ILE A 12 -40.76 25.43 9.06
CA ILE A 12 -39.44 25.59 8.43
C ILE A 12 -39.59 25.59 6.90
N ASN A 13 -40.38 24.69 6.33
CA ASN A 13 -40.57 24.60 4.89
C ASN A 13 -41.23 25.85 4.31
N ARG A 14 -42.27 26.37 4.97
CA ARG A 14 -42.94 27.62 4.58
C ARG A 14 -41.99 28.81 4.66
N LEU A 15 -41.35 29.05 5.81
CA LEU A 15 -40.45 30.21 5.98
C LEU A 15 -39.25 30.13 5.04
N TYR A 16 -38.68 28.93 4.90
CA TYR A 16 -37.48 28.73 4.10
C TYR A 16 -37.79 28.69 2.61
N HIS A 17 -38.67 27.80 2.12
CA HIS A 17 -38.93 27.64 0.69
C HIS A 17 -40.02 28.58 0.15
N THR A 18 -41.16 28.71 0.84
CA THR A 18 -42.30 29.50 0.35
C THR A 18 -42.07 31.00 0.49
N GLU A 19 -41.66 31.46 1.66
CA GLU A 19 -41.36 32.89 1.96
C GLU A 19 -39.92 33.26 1.57
N ASN A 20 -39.15 32.30 1.07
CA ASN A 20 -37.81 32.47 0.57
C ASN A 20 -36.80 33.14 1.55
N LEU A 21 -36.99 33.00 2.86
CA LEU A 21 -36.07 33.55 3.87
C LEU A 21 -34.73 32.79 3.92
N LYS A 22 -33.65 33.48 4.27
CA LYS A 22 -32.33 32.88 4.53
C LYS A 22 -32.36 32.14 5.88
N ILE A 23 -31.51 31.11 6.04
CA ILE A 23 -31.50 30.26 7.25
C ILE A 23 -31.37 31.07 8.55
N HIS A 24 -30.58 32.15 8.56
CA HIS A 24 -30.42 32.99 9.75
C HIS A 24 -31.66 33.84 10.04
N GLU A 25 -32.41 34.27 9.02
CA GLU A 25 -33.68 35.01 9.19
C GLU A 25 -34.76 34.07 9.73
N VAL A 26 -34.83 32.84 9.22
CA VAL A 26 -35.69 31.78 9.77
C VAL A 26 -35.35 31.50 11.24
N ALA A 27 -34.06 31.42 11.56
CA ALA A 27 -33.57 31.20 12.92
C ALA A 27 -33.96 32.35 13.86
N ASN A 28 -33.77 33.60 13.43
CA ASN A 28 -34.18 34.80 14.17
C ASN A 28 -35.69 34.85 14.39
N ARG A 29 -36.49 34.51 13.36
CA ARG A 29 -37.96 34.52 13.42
C ARG A 29 -38.51 33.48 14.40
N LEU A 30 -37.82 32.35 14.52
CA LEU A 30 -38.19 31.24 15.39
C LEU A 30 -37.47 31.29 16.75
N GLY A 31 -36.65 32.32 17.02
CA GLY A 31 -35.95 32.48 18.30
C GLY A 31 -34.91 31.38 18.58
N VAL A 32 -34.35 30.74 17.56
CA VAL A 32 -33.39 29.64 17.70
C VAL A 32 -32.09 29.94 16.96
N CYS A 33 -31.01 29.19 17.25
CA CYS A 33 -29.78 29.34 16.50
C CYS A 33 -29.88 28.69 15.09
N LYS A 34 -29.11 29.24 14.13
CA LYS A 34 -29.05 28.75 12.74
C LYS A 34 -28.71 27.26 12.64
N ASP A 35 -27.92 26.74 13.57
CA ASP A 35 -27.49 25.34 13.56
C ASP A 35 -28.59 24.39 14.05
N THR A 36 -29.48 24.86 14.93
CA THR A 36 -30.73 24.15 15.28
C THR A 36 -31.65 24.02 14.08
N ILE A 37 -31.79 25.07 13.25
CA ILE A 37 -32.56 25.00 12.00
C ILE A 37 -31.91 24.01 11.02
N ARG A 38 -30.60 24.09 10.80
CA ARG A 38 -29.88 23.13 9.92
C ARG A 38 -30.02 21.69 10.37
N ARG A 39 -29.96 21.44 11.69
CA ARG A 39 -30.15 20.10 12.26
C ARG A 39 -31.56 19.59 12.03
N ASN A 40 -32.58 20.40 12.31
CA ASN A 40 -33.98 20.05 12.06
C ASN A 40 -34.26 19.83 10.56
N MET A 41 -33.72 20.67 9.67
CA MET A 41 -33.81 20.45 8.22
C MET A 41 -33.22 19.08 7.80
N ARG A 42 -32.06 18.69 8.35
CA ARG A 42 -31.48 17.36 8.08
C ARG A 42 -32.35 16.21 8.61
N LEU A 43 -32.84 16.32 9.84
CA LEU A 43 -33.67 15.29 10.48
C LEU A 43 -35.02 15.11 9.76
N CYS A 44 -35.59 16.21 9.28
CA CYS A 44 -36.89 16.22 8.60
C CYS A 44 -36.78 16.06 7.08
N GLY A 45 -35.57 15.91 6.53
CA GLY A 45 -35.32 15.74 5.10
C GLY A 45 -35.67 16.97 4.25
N ILE A 46 -35.55 18.18 4.80
CA ILE A 46 -35.75 19.44 4.06
C ILE A 46 -34.46 19.75 3.28
N PRO A 47 -34.48 19.75 1.94
CA PRO A 47 -33.30 20.01 1.15
C PRO A 47 -32.87 21.48 1.24
N PRO A 48 -31.56 21.80 1.17
CA PRO A 48 -31.12 23.18 1.04
C PRO A 48 -31.61 23.78 -0.29
N LYS A 49 -31.96 25.08 -0.30
CA LYS A 49 -32.40 25.81 -1.52
C LYS A 49 -31.47 25.63 -2.72
N THR A 50 -30.19 25.57 -2.43
CA THR A 50 -29.17 25.18 -3.39
C THR A 50 -28.64 23.81 -2.96
N PRO A 51 -28.69 22.79 -3.82
CA PRO A 51 -27.97 21.54 -3.58
C PRO A 51 -26.53 21.84 -3.17
N ALA A 52 -25.89 20.98 -2.39
CA ALA A 52 -24.47 21.10 -2.02
C ALA A 52 -23.50 20.99 -3.22
N ILE A 53 -24.03 21.14 -4.42
CA ILE A 53 -23.39 21.08 -5.71
C ILE A 53 -23.18 22.54 -6.12
N TYR A 54 -21.97 23.05 -5.88
CA TYR A 54 -21.45 24.35 -6.30
C TYR A 54 -21.89 25.59 -5.51
N ARG A 55 -20.91 26.18 -4.80
CA ARG A 55 -20.84 27.64 -4.69
C ARG A 55 -20.73 28.20 -6.12
N LYS A 56 -21.87 28.52 -6.75
CA LYS A 56 -21.97 29.30 -7.99
C LYS A 56 -21.10 30.55 -7.83
N GLY A 57 -19.92 30.55 -8.47
CA GLY A 57 -18.92 31.62 -8.37
C GLY A 57 -17.47 31.13 -8.51
N GLN A 58 -17.08 30.01 -7.91
CA GLN A 58 -15.70 29.49 -8.02
C GLN A 58 -15.46 28.57 -9.23
N GLY A 59 -16.51 27.93 -9.78
CA GLY A 59 -16.41 27.02 -10.92
C GLY A 59 -15.88 27.68 -12.20
N ASN A 60 -16.36 28.89 -12.52
CA ASN A 60 -15.96 29.61 -13.74
C ASN A 60 -14.47 29.97 -13.75
N ARG A 61 -13.88 30.35 -12.60
CA ARG A 61 -12.45 30.67 -12.51
C ARG A 61 -11.58 29.43 -12.76
N ILE A 62 -11.95 28.28 -12.20
CA ILE A 62 -11.15 27.05 -12.37
C ILE A 62 -11.28 26.51 -13.80
N ILE A 63 -12.47 26.55 -14.40
CA ILE A 63 -12.68 26.17 -15.81
C ILE A 63 -11.86 27.08 -16.74
N SER A 64 -11.76 28.38 -16.44
CA SER A 64 -10.92 29.31 -17.24
C SER A 64 -9.43 28.94 -17.24
N MET A 65 -8.95 28.15 -16.27
CA MET A 65 -7.58 27.66 -16.21
C MET A 65 -7.33 26.44 -17.11
N LEU A 66 -8.38 25.79 -17.64
CA LEU A 66 -8.27 24.57 -18.44
C LEU A 66 -7.34 24.72 -19.66
N PRO A 67 -7.42 25.79 -20.49
CA PRO A 67 -6.53 25.94 -21.63
C PRO A 67 -5.06 26.01 -21.21
N ARG A 68 -4.78 26.80 -20.16
CA ARG A 68 -3.42 26.92 -19.62
C ARG A 68 -2.94 25.60 -18.99
N ALA A 69 -3.82 24.87 -18.31
CA ALA A 69 -3.48 23.58 -17.74
C ALA A 69 -3.13 22.53 -18.80
N LYS A 70 -3.85 22.53 -19.94
CA LYS A 70 -3.53 21.69 -21.10
C LYS A 70 -2.17 22.04 -21.70
N GLU A 71 -1.92 23.33 -21.92
CA GLU A 71 -0.65 23.82 -22.48
C GLU A 71 0.55 23.43 -21.60
N LEU A 72 0.44 23.66 -20.28
CA LEU A 72 1.50 23.29 -19.33
C LEU A 72 1.71 21.78 -19.30
N TYR A 73 0.62 21.01 -19.24
CA TYR A 73 0.71 19.58 -19.06
C TYR A 73 1.14 18.87 -20.34
N TYR A 74 0.40 19.02 -21.45
CA TYR A 74 0.64 18.29 -22.69
C TYR A 74 1.75 18.92 -23.53
N ASP A 75 1.71 20.22 -23.78
CA ASP A 75 2.60 20.87 -24.76
C ASP A 75 3.99 21.15 -24.18
N LYS A 76 4.04 21.69 -22.96
CA LYS A 76 5.30 21.98 -22.23
C LYS A 76 5.81 20.78 -21.45
N GLU A 77 5.05 19.69 -21.44
CA GLU A 77 5.40 18.42 -20.81
C GLU A 77 5.82 18.57 -19.34
N LEU A 78 5.16 19.46 -18.60
CA LEU A 78 5.37 19.51 -17.16
C LEU A 78 4.76 18.26 -16.52
N SER A 79 5.37 17.84 -15.42
CA SER A 79 4.76 16.85 -14.54
C SER A 79 3.46 17.41 -13.97
N PHE A 80 2.57 16.50 -13.58
CA PHE A 80 1.33 16.89 -12.94
C PHE A 80 1.57 17.74 -11.68
N GLY A 81 2.68 17.47 -10.99
CA GLY A 81 3.18 18.23 -9.84
C GLY A 81 3.48 19.68 -10.17
N GLU A 82 4.35 19.88 -11.15
CA GLU A 82 4.77 21.23 -11.56
C GLU A 82 3.58 22.01 -12.18
N THR A 83 2.68 21.33 -12.89
CA THR A 83 1.50 21.97 -13.47
C THR A 83 0.61 22.61 -12.40
N TYR A 84 0.26 21.89 -11.32
CA TYR A 84 -0.62 22.49 -10.29
C TYR A 84 0.10 23.60 -9.51
N GLN A 85 1.41 23.44 -9.27
CA GLN A 85 2.23 24.46 -8.61
C GLN A 85 2.26 25.75 -9.43
N GLN A 86 2.48 25.63 -10.75
CA GLN A 86 2.53 26.77 -11.65
C GLN A 86 1.17 27.47 -11.84
N LEU A 87 0.07 26.73 -11.72
CA LEU A 87 -1.28 27.29 -11.74
C LEU A 87 -1.71 27.89 -10.39
N GLY A 88 -0.94 27.67 -9.32
CA GLY A 88 -1.28 28.12 -7.96
C GLY A 88 -2.53 27.43 -7.40
N ILE A 89 -2.78 26.17 -7.78
CA ILE A 89 -3.94 25.38 -7.32
C ILE A 89 -3.49 24.08 -6.66
N SER A 90 -4.38 23.43 -5.92
CA SER A 90 -4.07 22.12 -5.33
C SER A 90 -4.04 21.00 -6.37
N PHE A 91 -3.29 19.93 -6.08
CA PHE A 91 -3.31 18.69 -6.87
C PHE A 91 -4.74 18.21 -7.16
N TYR A 92 -5.58 18.15 -6.12
CA TYR A 92 -6.96 17.66 -6.26
C TYR A 92 -7.81 18.58 -7.14
N THR A 93 -7.56 19.88 -7.10
CA THR A 93 -8.24 20.85 -7.97
C THR A 93 -7.89 20.63 -9.43
N LEU A 94 -6.61 20.45 -9.75
CA LEU A 94 -6.16 20.14 -11.10
C LEU A 94 -6.69 18.77 -11.57
N LYS A 95 -6.66 17.77 -10.69
CA LYS A 95 -7.14 16.42 -10.99
C LYS A 95 -8.61 16.44 -11.36
N ARG A 96 -9.43 17.06 -10.53
CA ARG A 96 -10.86 17.20 -10.79
C ARG A 96 -11.12 18.00 -12.07
N LEU A 97 -10.36 19.08 -12.31
CA LEU A 97 -10.46 19.84 -13.56
C LEU A 97 -10.20 18.95 -14.79
N PHE A 98 -9.25 18.02 -14.72
CA PHE A 98 -8.99 17.07 -15.80
C PHE A 98 -10.09 16.03 -15.91
N ASP A 99 -10.50 15.41 -14.80
CA ASP A 99 -11.55 14.38 -14.78
C ASP A 99 -12.88 14.93 -15.31
N ASP A 100 -13.33 16.09 -14.81
CA ASP A 100 -14.59 16.75 -15.18
C ASP A 100 -14.61 17.15 -16.67
N ASN A 101 -13.44 17.30 -17.30
CA ASN A 101 -13.29 17.66 -18.71
C ASN A 101 -12.79 16.50 -19.57
N GLY A 102 -12.81 15.26 -19.05
CA GLY A 102 -12.44 14.05 -19.80
C GLY A 102 -10.97 13.98 -20.22
N LEU A 103 -10.07 14.68 -19.53
CA LEU A 103 -8.65 14.69 -19.85
C LEU A 103 -7.91 13.54 -19.17
N LYS A 104 -7.07 12.84 -19.95
CA LYS A 104 -6.29 11.71 -19.45
C LYS A 104 -4.99 12.15 -18.81
N LEU A 105 -4.75 11.70 -17.58
CA LEU A 105 -3.45 11.76 -16.95
C LEU A 105 -2.48 10.80 -17.63
N ARG A 106 -1.19 11.13 -17.59
CA ARG A 106 -0.12 10.24 -18.05
C ARG A 106 -0.07 9.07 -17.08
N SER A 107 0.06 7.87 -17.61
CA SER A 107 0.41 6.68 -16.85
C SER A 107 1.79 6.83 -16.21
N SER A 108 2.05 6.02 -15.18
CA SER A 108 3.38 5.96 -14.56
C SER A 108 4.48 5.67 -15.59
N GLY A 109 4.19 4.81 -16.58
CA GLY A 109 5.14 4.49 -17.65
C GLY A 109 5.45 5.68 -18.57
N GLU A 110 4.43 6.45 -18.97
CA GLU A 110 4.62 7.66 -19.79
C GLU A 110 5.37 8.75 -19.02
N ALA A 111 5.06 8.95 -17.74
CA ALA A 111 5.78 9.89 -16.88
C ALA A 111 7.25 9.50 -16.73
N ILE A 112 7.52 8.20 -16.54
CA ILE A 112 8.89 7.67 -16.49
C ILE A 112 9.62 7.90 -17.82
N LYS A 113 9.02 7.55 -18.96
CA LYS A 113 9.64 7.77 -20.28
C LYS A 113 9.97 9.24 -20.54
N LEU A 114 9.05 10.14 -20.21
CA LEU A 114 9.27 11.58 -20.28
C LEU A 114 10.45 12.01 -19.41
N ALA A 115 10.53 11.51 -18.17
CA ALA A 115 11.63 11.82 -17.26
C ALA A 115 12.98 11.31 -17.81
N TYR A 116 13.04 10.09 -18.36
CA TYR A 116 14.25 9.57 -19.03
C TYR A 116 14.71 10.44 -20.19
N ARG A 117 13.77 10.99 -20.96
CA ARG A 117 14.08 11.89 -22.08
C ARG A 117 14.56 13.26 -21.61
N LYS A 118 13.89 13.86 -20.61
CA LYS A 118 14.23 15.21 -20.11
C LYS A 118 15.49 15.25 -19.23
N TYR A 119 15.74 14.20 -18.47
CA TYR A 119 16.80 14.15 -17.46
C TYR A 119 17.66 12.88 -17.58
N PRO A 120 18.37 12.68 -18.71
CA PRO A 120 19.18 11.47 -18.93
C PRO A 120 20.27 11.27 -17.88
N GLN A 121 20.83 12.36 -17.34
CA GLN A 121 21.83 12.34 -16.27
C GLN A 121 21.29 11.84 -14.92
N MET A 122 19.97 11.89 -14.73
CA MET A 122 19.31 11.57 -13.46
C MET A 122 18.85 10.10 -13.41
N GLY A 123 19.43 9.25 -14.27
CA GLY A 123 19.11 7.84 -14.43
C GLY A 123 18.83 7.17 -13.08
N PHE A 124 17.72 6.42 -12.99
CA PHE A 124 17.35 5.73 -11.76
C PHE A 124 18.55 4.98 -11.23
N LYS A 125 18.91 5.25 -9.99
CA LYS A 125 20.04 4.59 -9.34
C LYS A 125 19.81 3.07 -9.44
N LYS A 126 20.69 2.37 -10.16
CA LYS A 126 20.66 0.90 -10.33
C LYS A 126 21.82 0.30 -9.55
N GLY A 127 21.66 -0.96 -9.13
CA GLY A 127 22.67 -1.66 -8.35
C GLY A 127 23.07 -0.85 -7.13
N ASP A 128 24.37 -0.74 -6.89
CA ASP A 128 25.02 -0.16 -5.71
C ASP A 128 24.58 1.26 -5.38
N MET A 129 24.12 2.01 -6.39
CA MET A 129 23.65 3.37 -6.22
C MET A 129 22.25 3.44 -5.61
N HIS A 130 21.43 2.38 -5.73
CA HIS A 130 20.04 2.41 -5.27
C HIS A 130 19.97 2.45 -3.73
N PRO A 131 19.16 3.32 -3.09
CA PRO A 131 19.13 3.43 -1.62
C PRO A 131 18.71 2.14 -0.89
N ARG A 132 18.02 1.23 -1.60
CA ARG A 132 17.65 -0.12 -1.09
C ARG A 132 18.61 -1.22 -1.55
N TYR A 133 19.75 -0.86 -2.13
CA TYR A 133 20.77 -1.81 -2.51
C TYR A 133 21.36 -2.46 -1.26
N ASN A 134 21.44 -3.78 -1.26
CA ASN A 134 21.88 -4.59 -0.13
C ASN A 134 22.89 -5.66 -0.56
N GLY A 135 23.78 -5.32 -1.51
CA GLY A 135 24.79 -6.26 -2.01
C GLY A 135 24.19 -7.38 -2.87
N TYR A 136 23.10 -7.09 -3.60
CA TYR A 136 22.34 -8.05 -4.40
C TYR A 136 21.75 -9.24 -3.62
N ARG A 137 21.43 -9.03 -2.35
CA ARG A 137 20.84 -10.02 -1.45
C ARG A 137 19.31 -9.87 -1.49
N THR A 138 18.56 -10.96 -1.46
CA THR A 138 17.09 -10.87 -1.44
C THR A 138 16.49 -11.97 -0.59
N TYR A 139 15.41 -11.65 0.11
CA TYR A 139 14.65 -12.62 0.89
C TYR A 139 13.50 -13.15 0.03
N GLU A 140 13.53 -14.44 -0.32
CA GLU A 140 12.47 -15.09 -1.07
C GLU A 140 11.34 -15.49 -0.12
N THR A 141 10.31 -14.64 -0.04
CA THR A 141 9.15 -14.83 0.87
C THR A 141 8.45 -16.18 0.70
N ARG A 142 8.36 -16.68 -0.54
CA ARG A 142 7.71 -17.96 -0.83
C ARG A 142 8.44 -19.15 -0.22
N THR A 143 9.77 -19.14 -0.23
CA THR A 143 10.57 -20.30 0.19
C THR A 143 11.20 -20.11 1.57
N GLY A 144 11.35 -18.87 2.04
CA GLY A 144 12.02 -18.49 3.27
C GLY A 144 13.54 -18.37 3.14
N TYR A 145 14.11 -18.58 1.95
CA TYR A 145 15.55 -18.52 1.74
C TYR A 145 16.05 -17.11 1.45
N ILE A 146 17.28 -16.85 1.88
CA ILE A 146 18.07 -15.72 1.41
C ILE A 146 18.79 -16.12 0.12
N ARG A 147 18.71 -15.27 -0.92
CA ARG A 147 19.39 -15.45 -2.19
C ARG A 147 20.36 -14.31 -2.45
N VAL A 148 21.44 -14.59 -3.15
CA VAL A 148 22.47 -13.64 -3.56
C VAL A 148 22.60 -13.68 -5.08
N TYR A 149 22.66 -12.53 -5.74
CA TYR A 149 22.93 -12.46 -7.17
C TYR A 149 24.41 -12.80 -7.41
N ASN A 150 24.65 -13.91 -8.07
CA ASN A 150 25.97 -14.32 -8.52
C ASN A 150 25.81 -15.04 -9.87
N PRO A 151 25.62 -14.32 -10.98
CA PRO A 151 25.27 -14.92 -12.27
C PRO A 151 26.36 -15.84 -12.83
N ASN A 152 27.60 -15.69 -12.36
CA ASN A 152 28.73 -16.51 -12.78
C ASN A 152 28.84 -17.83 -12.01
N HIS A 153 28.05 -18.02 -10.94
CA HIS A 153 28.09 -19.25 -10.16
C HIS A 153 27.40 -20.40 -10.90
N LEU A 154 28.03 -21.58 -10.93
CA LEU A 154 27.53 -22.77 -11.64
C LEU A 154 26.14 -23.24 -11.17
N ARG A 155 25.78 -22.91 -9.93
CA ARG A 155 24.49 -23.26 -9.30
C ARG A 155 23.48 -22.10 -9.28
N SER A 156 23.78 -20.97 -9.91
CA SER A 156 22.83 -19.88 -10.02
C SER A 156 21.65 -20.27 -10.92
N GLY A 157 20.45 -19.83 -10.54
CA GLY A 157 19.27 -19.99 -11.38
C GLY A 157 19.34 -19.12 -12.64
N VAL A 158 18.37 -19.28 -13.53
CA VAL A 158 18.24 -18.48 -14.78
C VAL A 158 18.19 -16.97 -14.55
N ASN A 159 17.81 -16.54 -13.35
CA ASN A 159 17.78 -15.14 -12.94
C ASN A 159 19.12 -14.65 -12.36
N GLY A 160 20.16 -15.48 -12.34
CA GLY A 160 21.49 -15.19 -11.78
C GLY A 160 21.58 -15.26 -10.26
N TYR A 161 20.54 -15.72 -9.56
CA TYR A 161 20.54 -15.82 -8.09
C TYR A 161 20.80 -17.24 -7.59
N ILE A 162 21.62 -17.35 -6.55
CA ILE A 162 21.91 -18.58 -5.79
C ILE A 162 21.44 -18.45 -4.34
N GLY A 163 21.11 -19.55 -3.67
CA GLY A 163 20.82 -19.55 -2.24
C GLY A 163 22.06 -19.25 -1.42
N GLU A 164 21.98 -18.29 -0.49
CA GLU A 164 23.11 -17.89 0.35
C GLU A 164 23.67 -19.06 1.18
N HIS A 165 22.81 -19.94 1.67
CA HIS A 165 23.21 -21.14 2.40
C HIS A 165 24.16 -22.04 1.60
N ILE A 166 24.07 -22.06 0.25
CA ILE A 166 24.99 -22.83 -0.59
C ILE A 166 26.37 -22.17 -0.56
N LEU A 167 26.41 -20.84 -0.76
CA LEU A 167 27.65 -20.07 -0.75
C LEU A 167 28.37 -20.19 0.59
N VAL A 168 27.65 -20.03 1.71
CA VAL A 168 28.24 -20.15 3.06
C VAL A 168 28.76 -21.57 3.30
N TRP A 169 28.03 -22.60 2.87
CA TRP A 169 28.48 -23.97 3.02
C TRP A 169 29.74 -24.26 2.20
N GLU A 170 29.78 -23.82 0.93
CA GLU A 170 30.93 -24.01 0.03
C GLU A 170 32.17 -23.25 0.52
N ASP A 171 31.99 -22.03 1.01
CA ASP A 171 33.05 -21.20 1.60
C ASP A 171 33.63 -21.87 2.85
N THR A 172 32.77 -22.32 3.77
CA THR A 172 33.18 -23.00 5.01
C THR A 172 33.97 -24.29 4.76
N HIS A 173 33.61 -25.05 3.72
CA HIS A 173 34.24 -26.33 3.41
C HIS A 173 35.35 -26.22 2.36
N HIS A 174 35.60 -25.01 1.85
CA HIS A 174 36.55 -24.71 0.78
C HIS A 174 36.42 -25.63 -0.44
N LYS A 175 35.20 -26.04 -0.79
CA LYS A 175 34.92 -26.93 -1.92
C LYS A 175 33.49 -26.74 -2.45
N PRO A 176 33.25 -26.99 -3.74
CA PRO A 176 31.92 -26.91 -4.30
C PRO A 176 31.01 -27.99 -3.70
N LEU A 177 29.73 -27.65 -3.52
CA LEU A 177 28.72 -28.60 -3.10
C LEU A 177 28.61 -29.68 -4.19
N PRO A 178 28.72 -30.98 -3.86
CA PRO A 178 28.69 -32.04 -4.87
C PRO A 178 27.39 -32.05 -5.67
N LYS A 179 27.47 -32.40 -6.97
CA LYS A 179 26.29 -32.44 -7.85
C LYS A 179 25.19 -33.34 -7.25
N GLY A 180 23.95 -32.85 -7.23
CA GLY A 180 22.82 -33.56 -6.64
C GLY A 180 22.73 -33.51 -5.12
N TRP A 181 23.67 -32.86 -4.44
CA TRP A 181 23.57 -32.57 -3.00
C TRP A 181 22.81 -31.26 -2.76
N ILE A 182 22.23 -31.18 -1.56
CA ILE A 182 21.48 -30.04 -1.05
C ILE A 182 21.99 -29.67 0.34
N VAL A 183 21.87 -28.40 0.70
CA VAL A 183 22.19 -27.93 2.05
C VAL A 183 20.91 -27.96 2.88
N HIS A 184 20.99 -28.53 4.07
CA HIS A 184 19.91 -28.64 5.05
C HIS A 184 20.20 -27.76 6.26
N HIS A 185 19.20 -26.97 6.66
CA HIS A 185 19.23 -26.20 7.90
C HIS A 185 18.86 -27.09 9.09
N LEU A 186 19.78 -27.28 10.03
CA LEU A 186 19.60 -28.21 11.15
C LEU A 186 18.42 -27.81 12.03
N ASN A 187 18.27 -26.51 12.34
CA ASN A 187 17.17 -25.95 13.11
C ASN A 187 15.86 -25.73 12.30
N GLY A 188 15.88 -25.96 10.98
CA GLY A 188 14.72 -25.73 10.10
C GLY A 188 14.44 -24.27 9.74
N ILE A 189 15.22 -23.32 10.25
CA ILE A 189 15.10 -21.88 9.97
C ILE A 189 15.94 -21.55 8.73
N LYS A 190 15.25 -21.35 7.59
CA LYS A 190 15.86 -21.26 6.25
C LYS A 190 16.69 -20.02 5.97
N ASN A 191 16.61 -19.01 6.83
CA ASN A 191 17.41 -17.79 6.76
C ASN A 191 18.52 -17.73 7.82
N ASP A 192 18.65 -18.75 8.67
CA ASP A 192 19.77 -18.89 9.62
C ASP A 192 20.93 -19.63 8.95
N ASN A 193 21.76 -18.88 8.23
CA ASN A 193 22.86 -19.41 7.43
C ASN A 193 24.19 -19.49 8.19
N ARG A 194 24.17 -19.54 9.52
CA ARG A 194 25.40 -19.76 10.30
C ARG A 194 26.01 -21.12 9.91
N PRO A 195 27.34 -21.22 9.69
CA PRO A 195 27.98 -22.45 9.21
C PRO A 195 27.63 -23.69 10.05
N GLU A 196 27.56 -23.55 11.37
CA GLU A 196 27.21 -24.60 12.32
C GLU A 196 25.76 -25.11 12.17
N ASN A 197 24.88 -24.35 11.51
CA ASN A 197 23.50 -24.72 11.25
C ASN A 197 23.29 -25.38 9.87
N LEU A 198 24.34 -25.54 9.07
CA LEU A 198 24.25 -26.02 7.69
C LEU A 198 24.90 -27.38 7.50
N ALA A 199 24.15 -28.33 6.93
CA ALA A 199 24.65 -29.65 6.58
C ALA A 199 24.45 -29.96 5.09
N GLY A 200 25.54 -30.26 4.37
CA GLY A 200 25.48 -30.75 3.00
C GLY A 200 25.10 -32.22 2.97
N LEU A 201 24.01 -32.58 2.30
CA LEU A 201 23.46 -33.93 2.25
C LEU A 201 23.18 -34.36 0.80
N SER A 202 23.39 -35.65 0.52
CA SER A 202 22.83 -36.26 -0.69
C SER A 202 21.29 -36.28 -0.61
N THR A 203 20.61 -36.32 -1.75
CA THR A 203 19.14 -36.42 -1.80
C THR A 203 18.60 -37.56 -0.92
N ARG A 204 19.27 -38.73 -0.96
CA ARG A 204 18.88 -39.89 -0.13
C ARG A 204 19.03 -39.59 1.36
N ALA A 205 20.18 -39.04 1.77
CA ALA A 205 20.43 -38.71 3.18
C ALA A 205 19.43 -37.66 3.68
N HIS A 206 19.13 -36.64 2.86
CA HIS A 206 18.14 -35.63 3.20
C HIS A 206 16.75 -36.23 3.43
N SER A 207 16.29 -37.13 2.54
CA SER A 207 15.00 -37.80 2.70
C SER A 207 14.94 -38.62 3.99
N LEU A 208 16.03 -39.28 4.38
CA LEU A 208 16.11 -40.02 5.65
C LEU A 208 16.03 -39.09 6.86
N VAL A 209 16.74 -37.95 6.83
CA VAL A 209 16.67 -36.93 7.89
C VAL A 209 15.26 -36.39 8.04
N LEU A 210 14.56 -36.10 6.94
CA LEU A 210 13.17 -35.65 6.99
C LEU A 210 12.23 -36.70 7.58
N ALA A 211 12.40 -37.98 7.18
CA ALA A 211 11.60 -39.07 7.72
C ALA A 211 11.80 -39.24 9.23
N GLU A 212 13.04 -39.13 9.71
CA GLU A 212 13.35 -39.25 11.13
C GLU A 212 12.83 -38.06 11.94
N LYS A 213 12.97 -36.84 11.40
CA LYS A 213 12.34 -35.64 11.99
C LYS A 213 10.82 -35.80 12.10
N ALA A 214 10.16 -36.34 11.08
CA ALA A 214 8.70 -36.56 11.10
C ALA A 214 8.28 -37.56 12.19
N LYS A 215 9.02 -38.67 12.36
CA LYS A 215 8.77 -39.63 13.46
C LYS A 215 8.96 -38.97 14.82
N ARG A 216 10.02 -38.18 14.99
CA ARG A 216 10.31 -37.47 16.24
C ARG A 216 9.23 -36.46 16.57
N ILE A 217 8.75 -35.70 15.59
CA ILE A 217 7.65 -34.74 15.75
C ILE A 217 6.40 -35.48 16.24
N LYS A 218 5.99 -36.54 15.56
CA LYS A 218 4.82 -37.35 15.95
C LYS A 218 4.94 -37.87 17.38
N PHE A 219 6.10 -38.41 17.75
CA PHE A 219 6.36 -38.88 19.11
C PHE A 219 6.25 -37.76 20.16
N LEU A 220 6.77 -36.57 19.85
CA LEU A 220 6.68 -35.42 20.76
C LEU A 220 5.24 -34.90 20.88
N GLU A 221 4.50 -34.83 19.78
CA GLU A 221 3.07 -34.47 19.77
C GLU A 221 2.25 -35.44 20.63
N ASP A 222 2.48 -36.75 20.48
CA ASP A 222 1.83 -37.77 21.30
C ASP A 222 2.17 -37.62 22.80
N LYS A 223 3.41 -37.23 23.12
CA LYS A 223 3.85 -36.98 24.51
C LYS A 223 3.20 -35.72 25.08
N VAL A 224 3.13 -34.63 24.31
CA VAL A 224 2.47 -33.38 24.71
C VAL A 224 0.99 -33.63 25.00
N ARG A 225 0.28 -34.33 24.10
CA ARG A 225 -1.14 -34.70 24.31
C ARG A 225 -1.35 -35.46 25.62
N LYS A 226 -0.52 -36.46 25.91
CA LYS A 226 -0.60 -37.22 27.16
C LYS A 226 -0.33 -36.37 28.40
N LEU A 227 0.54 -35.36 28.30
CA LEU A 227 0.80 -34.45 29.42
C LEU A 227 -0.39 -33.51 29.64
N ASP A 228 -0.99 -32.98 28.58
CA ASP A 228 -2.17 -32.12 28.65
C ASP A 228 -3.38 -32.86 29.24
N ASP A 229 -3.61 -34.11 28.81
CA ASP A 229 -4.69 -34.95 29.36
C ASP A 229 -4.53 -35.17 30.88
N ASN A 230 -3.29 -35.24 31.37
CA ASN A 230 -2.98 -35.41 32.80
C ASN A 230 -3.04 -34.11 33.61
N LEU A 231 -2.99 -32.94 32.97
CA LEU A 231 -3.07 -31.61 33.61
C LEU A 231 -4.50 -31.06 33.66
N SER A 232 -5.41 -31.58 32.84
CA SER A 232 -6.85 -31.24 32.82
C SER A 232 -7.75 -31.73 33.99
N PRO A 233 -7.39 -32.66 34.90
CA PRO A 233 -8.33 -33.13 35.92
C PRO A 233 -8.56 -32.18 37.12
N PHE A 234 -7.90 -31.02 37.19
CA PHE A 234 -8.00 -30.07 38.33
C PHE A 234 -8.61 -28.70 37.98
N SER A 235 -9.25 -28.56 36.82
CA SER A 235 -10.03 -27.36 36.48
C SER A 235 -11.50 -27.57 36.86
N SER A 236 -11.80 -27.66 38.15
CA SER A 236 -13.16 -27.67 38.73
C SER A 236 -13.19 -26.83 39.98
#